data_AF-G7YY33-F1
#
_entry.id   AF-G7YY33-F1
#
_cell.length_a   1.000
_cell.length_b   1.000
_cell.length_c   1.000
_cell.angle_alpha   90.00
_cell.angle_beta   90.00
_cell.angle_gamma   90.00
#
_symmetry.space_group_name_H-M   'P 1'
#
loop_
_entity.id
_entity.type
_entity.pdbx_description
1 polymer ?
#
loop_
_entity_poly.entity_id
_entity_poly.type
_entity_poly.pdbx_seq_one_letter_code
_entity_poly.pdbx_strand_id
1 'polypeptide(L)'
;MHGEKGPEDITRIDSKKDLDIWLSSNLSFSLHLGKSAQKAFAVLRRIRRGFSRVTRIDIQILYGGHVRPLPEYANPVVYSGRTKDTTIIERVQRTATKMVADFKFVDYETRLVVFDLLALEYCRLRGDLLLNYFLFEQDLADRFFTVDTEDTRRGHGERQLLNDKNETDPGNLGESPDPVYQSVNP
;
A
#
# COMPACT_ATOMS: atom_id res chain seq x y z
N MET A 1 -6.20 -53.54 -4.96
CA MET A 1 -6.17 -52.68 -6.16
C MET A 1 -6.41 -51.25 -5.69
N HIS A 2 -5.37 -50.42 -5.75
CA HIS A 2 -5.36 -49.02 -5.34
C HIS A 2 -6.34 -48.22 -6.21
N GLY A 3 -7.30 -47.53 -5.60
CA GLY A 3 -8.10 -46.53 -6.28
C GLY A 3 -7.24 -45.30 -6.55
N GLU A 4 -7.03 -44.98 -7.82
CA GLU A 4 -6.35 -43.76 -8.23
C GLU A 4 -7.10 -42.55 -7.67
N LYS A 5 -6.45 -41.80 -6.76
CA LYS A 5 -6.90 -40.46 -6.39
C LYS A 5 -6.77 -39.59 -7.65
N GLY A 6 -7.89 -39.14 -8.19
CA GLY A 6 -7.91 -38.08 -9.19
C GLY A 6 -7.18 -36.83 -8.69
N PRO A 7 -6.70 -35.96 -9.60
CA PRO A 7 -5.93 -34.78 -9.24
C PRO A 7 -6.72 -33.94 -8.23
N GLU A 8 -6.10 -33.67 -7.09
CA GLU A 8 -6.67 -32.88 -6.01
C GLU A 8 -7.05 -31.50 -6.59
N ASP A 9 -8.34 -31.19 -6.52
CA ASP A 9 -8.91 -29.93 -7.00
C ASP A 9 -8.18 -28.77 -6.32
N ILE A 10 -7.50 -27.93 -7.11
CA ILE A 10 -6.67 -26.85 -6.60
C ILE A 10 -7.62 -25.87 -5.92
N THR A 11 -7.78 -26.01 -4.60
CA THR A 11 -8.70 -25.18 -3.80
C THR A 11 -8.57 -23.72 -4.21
N ARG A 12 -9.65 -23.18 -4.80
CA ARG A 12 -9.67 -21.80 -5.27
C ARG A 12 -9.48 -20.86 -4.07
N ILE A 13 -8.32 -20.21 -4.00
CA ILE A 13 -8.00 -19.26 -2.92
C ILE A 13 -8.58 -17.89 -3.28
N ASP A 14 -9.54 -17.39 -2.52
CA ASP A 14 -10.16 -16.08 -2.77
C ASP A 14 -9.26 -14.89 -2.42
N SER A 15 -8.41 -15.04 -1.40
CA SER A 15 -7.40 -14.06 -1.03
C SER A 15 -6.26 -14.69 -0.23
N LYS A 16 -5.05 -14.15 -0.38
CA LYS A 16 -3.85 -14.55 0.36
C LYS A 16 -3.35 -13.38 1.20
N LYS A 17 -2.88 -13.67 2.41
CA LYS A 17 -2.21 -12.70 3.29
C LYS A 17 -0.72 -13.00 3.34
N ASP A 18 0.10 -12.00 3.10
CA ASP A 18 1.55 -12.08 3.26
C ASP A 18 2.10 -10.72 3.73
N LEU A 19 3.07 -10.72 4.66
CA LEU A 19 3.62 -9.50 5.28
C LEU A 19 2.56 -8.47 5.72
N ASP A 20 1.44 -8.94 6.27
CA ASP A 20 0.26 -8.13 6.63
C ASP A 20 -0.52 -7.45 5.47
N ILE A 21 -0.12 -7.71 4.23
CA ILE A 21 -0.80 -7.29 3.00
C ILE A 21 -1.81 -8.37 2.58
N TRP A 22 -2.99 -7.97 2.15
CA TRP A 22 -4.00 -8.87 1.60
C TRP A 22 -4.09 -8.69 0.08
N LEU A 23 -3.86 -9.77 -0.65
CA LEU A 23 -3.99 -9.82 -2.09
C LEU A 23 -5.17 -10.72 -2.47
N SER A 24 -6.15 -10.17 -3.18
CA SER A 24 -7.25 -10.97 -3.74
C SER A 24 -6.80 -11.75 -4.98
N SER A 25 -7.53 -12.82 -5.32
CA SER A 25 -7.25 -13.65 -6.50
C SER A 25 -7.24 -12.89 -7.83
N ASN A 26 -7.94 -11.76 -7.90
CA ASN A 26 -7.94 -10.84 -9.04
C ASN A 26 -6.83 -9.76 -8.98
N LEU A 27 -5.79 -10.01 -8.17
CA LEU A 27 -4.67 -9.10 -7.92
C LEU A 27 -5.07 -7.72 -7.37
N SER A 28 -6.25 -7.61 -6.74
CA SER A 28 -6.71 -6.37 -6.12
C SER A 28 -6.24 -6.24 -4.67
N PHE A 29 -5.79 -5.05 -4.31
CA PHE A 29 -5.49 -4.65 -2.92
C PHE A 29 -6.68 -3.99 -2.20
N SER A 30 -7.86 -3.84 -2.84
CA SER A 30 -9.03 -3.21 -2.20
C SER A 30 -9.42 -3.88 -0.87
N LEU A 31 -9.25 -5.21 -0.76
CA LEU A 31 -9.48 -5.93 0.49
C LEU A 31 -8.50 -5.49 1.60
N HIS A 32 -7.23 -5.32 1.27
CA HIS A 32 -6.22 -4.81 2.21
C HIS A 32 -6.57 -3.41 2.68
N LEU A 33 -6.95 -2.52 1.76
CA LEU A 33 -7.29 -1.14 2.08
C LEU A 33 -8.55 -1.03 2.95
N GLY A 34 -9.56 -1.86 2.68
CA GLY A 34 -10.72 -1.99 3.56
C GLY A 34 -10.33 -2.43 4.97
N LYS A 35 -9.49 -3.47 5.10
CA LYS A 35 -9.02 -3.98 6.41
C LYS A 35 -8.14 -2.95 7.13
N SER A 36 -7.28 -2.25 6.41
CA SER A 36 -6.42 -1.19 6.95
C SER A 36 -7.25 -0.01 7.48
N ALA A 37 -8.22 0.48 6.70
CA ALA A 37 -9.13 1.53 7.13
C ALA A 37 -9.95 1.11 8.35
N GLN A 38 -10.44 -0.13 8.41
CA GLN A 38 -11.13 -0.67 9.58
C GLN A 38 -10.26 -0.63 10.85
N LYS A 39 -8.99 -1.05 10.75
CA LYS A 39 -8.04 -0.94 11.87
C LYS A 39 -7.86 0.52 12.31
N ALA A 40 -7.70 1.43 11.36
CA ALA A 40 -7.53 2.85 11.65
C ALA A 40 -8.77 3.47 12.32
N PHE A 41 -9.98 3.12 11.86
CA PHE A 41 -11.22 3.53 12.52
C PHE A 41 -11.36 2.96 13.93
N ALA A 42 -10.91 1.73 14.16
CA ALA A 42 -10.91 1.13 15.50
C ALA A 42 -10.01 1.92 16.46
N VAL A 43 -8.83 2.35 16.00
CA VAL A 43 -7.92 3.23 16.77
C VAL A 43 -8.56 4.59 17.02
N LEU A 44 -9.13 5.24 16.00
CA LEU A 44 -9.83 6.52 16.18
C LEU A 44 -10.99 6.42 17.19
N ARG A 45 -11.73 5.31 17.18
CA ARG A 45 -12.80 5.04 18.15
C ARG A 45 -12.26 4.91 19.57
N ARG A 46 -11.08 4.31 19.75
CA ARG A 46 -10.41 4.23 21.06
C ARG A 46 -9.97 5.62 21.52
N ILE A 47 -9.32 6.41 20.67
CA ILE A 47 -8.93 7.79 20.97
C ILE A 47 -10.16 8.60 21.39
N ARG A 48 -11.24 8.56 20.61
CA ARG A 48 -12.47 9.30 20.91
C ARG A 48 -13.10 8.93 22.26
N ARG A 49 -12.96 7.68 22.70
CA ARG A 49 -13.51 7.20 23.97
C ARG A 49 -12.59 7.48 25.15
N GLY A 50 -11.27 7.49 24.94
CA GLY A 50 -10.28 7.69 25.99
C GLY A 50 -10.08 9.14 26.40
N PHE A 51 -10.40 10.09 25.51
CA PHE A 51 -10.20 11.52 25.74
C PHE A 51 -11.54 12.23 25.91
N SER A 52 -11.69 12.99 26.99
CA SER A 52 -12.90 13.80 27.25
C SER A 52 -13.03 14.95 26.25
N ARG A 53 -11.91 15.54 25.84
CA ARG A 53 -11.78 16.52 24.75
C ARG A 53 -10.54 16.17 23.93
N VAL A 54 -10.68 16.20 22.61
CA VAL A 54 -9.56 15.99 21.68
C VAL A 54 -9.15 17.35 21.16
N THR A 55 -7.90 17.73 21.41
CA THR A 55 -7.32 19.02 20.98
C THR A 55 -6.59 18.87 19.65
N ARG A 56 -6.11 20.00 19.12
CA ARG A 56 -5.27 20.02 17.91
C ARG A 56 -3.99 19.22 18.06
N ILE A 57 -3.32 19.39 19.20
CA ILE A 57 -2.04 18.72 19.50
C ILE A 57 -2.27 17.20 19.64
N ASP A 58 -3.37 16.79 20.28
CA ASP A 58 -3.71 15.38 20.41
C ASP A 58 -3.89 14.72 19.04
N ILE A 59 -4.58 15.38 18.10
CA ILE A 59 -4.69 14.85 16.75
C ILE A 59 -3.33 14.74 16.09
N GLN A 60 -2.49 15.76 16.12
CA GLN A 60 -1.17 15.69 15.48
C GLN A 60 -0.34 14.51 15.99
N ILE A 61 -0.31 14.31 17.31
CA ILE A 61 0.46 13.23 17.95
C ILE A 61 -0.19 11.86 17.70
N LEU A 62 -1.47 11.71 18.03
CA LEU A 62 -2.14 10.40 18.01
C LEU A 62 -2.46 9.95 16.58
N TYR A 63 -2.85 10.87 15.71
CA TYR A 63 -3.05 10.55 14.30
C TYR A 63 -1.72 10.16 13.66
N GLY A 64 -0.68 10.98 13.82
CA GLY A 64 0.64 10.73 13.25
C GLY A 64 1.26 9.41 13.72
N GLY A 65 1.20 9.12 15.02
CA GLY A 65 1.84 7.93 15.60
C GLY A 65 1.05 6.63 15.46
N HIS A 66 -0.29 6.68 15.47
CA HIS A 66 -1.10 5.45 15.60
C HIS A 66 -2.12 5.23 14.48
N VAL A 67 -2.60 6.29 13.84
CA VAL A 67 -3.68 6.18 12.84
C VAL A 67 -3.11 6.21 11.43
N ARG A 68 -2.23 7.16 11.14
CA ARG A 68 -1.61 7.41 9.83
C ARG A 68 -0.76 6.24 9.29
N PRO A 69 0.01 5.51 10.12
CA PRO A 69 0.82 4.40 9.60
C PRO A 69 -0.02 3.22 9.06
N LEU A 70 -1.25 3.04 9.54
CA LEU A 70 -2.11 1.94 9.12
C LEU A 70 -2.51 2.03 7.63
N PRO A 71 -3.12 3.12 7.14
CA PRO A 71 -3.45 3.30 5.73
C PRO A 71 -2.24 3.54 4.82
N GLU A 72 -1.10 3.99 5.37
CA GLU A 72 0.12 4.24 4.60
C GLU A 72 1.03 3.01 4.46
N TYR A 73 0.78 1.96 5.23
CA TYR A 73 1.57 0.74 5.19
C TYR A 73 1.61 0.15 3.77
N ALA A 74 2.81 -0.21 3.32
CA ALA A 74 3.07 -0.78 2.01
C ALA A 74 2.55 0.06 0.83
N ASN A 75 2.44 1.39 0.98
CA ASN A 75 1.95 2.31 -0.06
C ASN A 75 2.49 2.03 -1.48
N PRO A 76 3.81 1.81 -1.70
CA PRO A 76 4.34 1.53 -3.03
C PRO A 76 3.78 0.25 -3.69
N VAL A 77 3.32 -0.71 -2.88
CA VAL A 77 2.78 -1.99 -3.36
C VAL A 77 1.27 -1.93 -3.52
N VAL A 78 0.56 -1.26 -2.59
CA VAL A 78 -0.90 -1.34 -2.49
C VAL A 78 -1.63 -0.20 -3.21
N TYR A 79 -0.89 0.76 -3.78
CA TYR A 79 -1.48 1.86 -4.54
C TYR A 79 -2.04 1.35 -5.87
N SER A 80 -3.36 1.48 -6.05
CA SER A 80 -4.08 0.97 -7.23
C SER A 80 -4.57 2.07 -8.18
N GLY A 81 -4.41 3.34 -7.80
CA GLY A 81 -4.99 4.50 -8.49
C GLY A 81 -6.53 4.54 -8.50
N ARG A 82 -7.22 3.60 -7.83
CA ARG A 82 -8.69 3.52 -7.86
C ARG A 82 -9.31 4.55 -6.92
N THR A 83 -10.20 5.39 -7.45
CA THR A 83 -10.93 6.40 -6.68
C THR A 83 -11.70 5.84 -5.47
N LYS A 84 -12.25 4.62 -5.59
CA LYS A 84 -12.93 3.92 -4.49
C LYS A 84 -11.98 3.65 -3.32
N ASP A 85 -10.78 3.19 -3.63
CA ASP A 85 -9.75 2.85 -2.65
C ASP A 85 -9.23 4.12 -1.97
N THR A 86 -8.98 5.19 -2.74
CA THR A 86 -8.64 6.51 -2.22
C THR A 86 -9.72 7.02 -1.26
N THR A 87 -10.99 6.94 -1.65
CA THR A 87 -12.11 7.45 -0.84
C THR A 87 -12.20 6.76 0.54
N ILE A 88 -11.96 5.45 0.60
CA ILE A 88 -12.00 4.69 1.86
C ILE A 88 -10.91 5.15 2.82
N ILE A 89 -9.71 5.34 2.30
CA ILE A 89 -8.53 5.74 3.07
C ILE A 89 -8.65 7.20 3.52
N GLU A 90 -9.03 8.11 2.62
CA GLU A 90 -9.20 9.53 2.92
C GLU A 90 -10.28 9.77 3.99
N ARG A 91 -11.30 8.91 4.03
CA ARG A 91 -12.36 8.95 5.05
C ARG A 91 -11.81 8.80 6.47
N VAL A 92 -10.72 8.06 6.66
CA VAL A 92 -10.06 7.92 7.97
C VAL A 92 -9.54 9.28 8.44
N GLN A 93 -8.78 9.98 7.59
CA GLN A 93 -8.22 11.29 7.89
C GLN A 93 -9.29 12.36 8.08
N ARG A 94 -10.33 12.37 7.23
CA ARG A 94 -11.51 13.24 7.38
C ARG A 94 -12.21 13.03 8.72
N THR A 95 -12.27 11.79 9.19
CA THR A 95 -12.90 11.46 10.48
C THR A 95 -12.02 11.92 11.64
N ALA A 96 -10.71 11.69 11.56
CA ALA A 96 -9.75 12.10 12.57
C ALA A 96 -9.77 13.62 12.79
N THR A 97 -9.67 14.39 11.71
CA THR A 97 -9.64 15.87 11.77
C THR A 97 -10.98 16.47 12.25
N LYS A 98 -12.10 15.75 12.14
CA LYS A 98 -13.40 16.13 12.70
C LYS A 98 -13.59 15.81 14.19
N MET A 99 -12.63 15.15 14.84
CA MET A 99 -12.72 14.83 16.26
C MET A 99 -12.49 16.04 17.17
N VAL A 100 -11.80 17.06 16.67
CA VAL A 100 -11.68 18.35 17.36
C VAL A 100 -12.96 19.14 17.12
N ALA A 101 -13.66 19.50 18.20
CA ALA A 101 -15.01 20.08 18.13
C ALA A 101 -15.08 21.32 17.24
N ASP A 102 -14.08 22.20 17.34
CA ASP A 102 -13.99 23.47 16.60
C ASP A 102 -13.86 23.25 15.08
N PHE A 103 -13.40 22.08 14.66
CA PHE A 103 -13.14 21.76 13.25
C PHE A 103 -14.24 20.89 12.61
N LYS A 104 -15.31 20.57 13.35
CA LYS A 104 -16.37 19.68 12.86
C LYS A 104 -17.04 20.17 11.57
N PHE A 105 -17.20 21.49 11.44
CA PHE A 105 -17.89 22.15 10.33
C PHE A 105 -16.96 22.89 9.36
N VAL A 106 -15.66 22.93 9.65
CA VAL A 106 -14.64 23.48 8.74
C VAL A 106 -14.54 22.59 7.50
N ASP A 107 -14.19 23.14 6.34
CA ASP A 107 -13.96 22.35 5.13
C ASP A 107 -12.71 21.44 5.28
N TYR A 108 -12.57 20.45 4.41
CA TYR A 108 -11.51 19.45 4.57
C TYR A 108 -10.10 20.02 4.32
N GLU A 109 -9.95 20.82 3.27
CA GLU A 109 -8.64 21.36 2.89
C GLU A 109 -8.12 22.32 3.96
N THR A 110 -8.99 23.20 4.49
CA THR A 110 -8.63 24.08 5.61
C THR A 110 -8.24 23.28 6.86
N ARG A 111 -8.93 22.18 7.16
CA ARG A 111 -8.52 21.30 8.27
C ARG A 111 -7.12 20.74 8.05
N LEU A 112 -6.79 20.28 6.84
CA LEU A 112 -5.47 19.75 6.53
C LEU A 112 -4.37 20.76 6.82
N VAL A 113 -4.55 22.01 6.36
CA VAL A 113 -3.60 23.11 6.61
C VAL A 113 -3.47 23.38 8.11
N VAL A 114 -4.58 23.46 8.84
CA VAL A 114 -4.53 23.76 10.27
C VAL A 114 -3.88 22.63 11.07
N PHE A 115 -4.13 21.37 10.73
CA PHE A 115 -3.50 20.23 11.40
C PHE A 115 -2.08 19.94 10.90
N ASP A 116 -1.58 20.67 9.90
CA ASP A 116 -0.28 20.42 9.23
C ASP A 116 -0.19 18.97 8.69
N LEU A 117 -1.24 18.56 7.98
CA LEU A 117 -1.38 17.23 7.40
C LEU A 117 -1.41 17.31 5.87
N LEU A 118 -0.70 16.38 5.23
CA LEU A 118 -0.84 16.13 3.79
C LEU A 118 -2.03 15.20 3.55
N ALA A 119 -2.72 15.35 2.42
CA ALA A 119 -3.72 14.39 1.98
C ALA A 119 -3.09 12.99 1.82
N LEU A 120 -3.79 11.93 2.23
CA LEU A 120 -3.28 10.57 2.11
C LEU A 120 -3.13 10.15 0.65
N GLU A 121 -3.99 10.66 -0.24
CA GLU A 121 -3.84 10.49 -1.69
C GLU A 121 -2.49 11.02 -2.19
N TYR A 122 -2.12 12.23 -1.77
CA TYR A 122 -0.83 12.82 -2.15
C TYR A 122 0.34 12.02 -1.59
N CYS A 123 0.26 11.55 -0.33
CA CYS A 123 1.30 10.73 0.27
C CYS A 123 1.52 9.41 -0.48
N ARG A 124 0.45 8.84 -1.04
CA ARG A 124 0.48 7.62 -1.85
C ARG A 124 1.10 7.85 -3.21
N LEU A 125 0.65 8.89 -3.91
CA LEU A 125 1.24 9.29 -5.19
C LEU A 125 2.74 9.54 -5.04
N ARG A 126 3.14 10.25 -3.97
CA ARG A 126 4.55 10.46 -3.67
C ARG A 126 5.31 9.15 -3.45
N GLY A 127 4.73 8.19 -2.73
CA GLY A 127 5.33 6.87 -2.51
C GLY A 127 5.52 6.08 -3.80
N ASP A 128 4.54 6.13 -4.71
CA ASP A 128 4.60 5.50 -6.03
C ASP A 128 5.69 6.13 -6.91
N LEU A 129 5.75 7.47 -6.96
CA LEU A 129 6.79 8.19 -7.70
C LEU A 129 8.20 7.92 -7.16
N LEU A 130 8.36 7.80 -5.84
CA LEU A 130 9.64 7.44 -5.22
C LEU A 130 10.06 6.02 -5.58
N LEU A 131 9.12 5.07 -5.64
CA LEU A 131 9.41 3.70 -6.07
C LEU A 131 9.85 3.68 -7.53
N ASN A 132 9.13 4.38 -8.41
CA ASN A 132 9.49 4.50 -9.82
C ASN A 132 10.90 5.09 -9.97
N TYR A 133 11.18 6.22 -9.31
CA TYR A 133 12.50 6.84 -9.31
C TYR A 133 13.59 5.86 -8.86
N PHE A 134 13.38 5.15 -7.75
CA PHE A 134 14.33 4.15 -7.25
C PHE A 134 14.59 3.02 -8.26
N LEU A 135 13.55 2.53 -8.94
CA LEU A 135 13.68 1.48 -9.95
C LEU A 135 14.53 1.94 -11.15
N PHE A 136 14.36 3.19 -11.59
CA PHE A 136 15.15 3.77 -12.68
C PHE A 136 16.61 4.02 -12.26
N GLU A 137 16.84 4.62 -11.09
CA GLU A 137 18.19 4.92 -10.60
C GLU A 137 19.04 3.66 -10.39
N GLN A 138 18.40 2.54 -10.02
CA GLN A 138 19.10 1.26 -9.79
C GLN A 138 19.20 0.40 -11.06
N ASP A 139 18.80 0.92 -12.23
CA ASP A 139 18.75 0.15 -13.48
C ASP A 139 17.96 -1.18 -13.34
N LEU A 140 16.96 -1.16 -12.45
CA LEU A 140 16.06 -2.27 -12.19
C LEU A 140 14.82 -2.20 -13.07
N ALA A 141 14.49 -1.02 -13.60
CA ALA A 141 13.36 -0.80 -14.48
C ALA A 141 13.38 -1.79 -15.67
N ASP A 142 14.52 -1.91 -16.36
CA ASP A 142 14.68 -2.80 -17.52
C ASP A 142 14.64 -4.29 -17.17
N ARG A 143 14.90 -4.64 -15.91
CA ARG A 143 14.79 -6.03 -15.42
C ARG A 143 13.34 -6.45 -15.24
N PHE A 144 12.50 -5.53 -14.74
CA PHE A 144 11.12 -5.84 -14.37
C PHE A 144 10.10 -5.45 -15.43
N PHE A 145 10.38 -4.41 -16.21
CA PHE A 145 9.46 -3.82 -17.18
C PHE A 145 10.10 -3.80 -18.57
N THR A 146 9.26 -3.96 -19.59
CA THR A 146 9.65 -3.69 -20.97
C THR A 146 8.86 -2.48 -21.47
N VAL A 147 9.57 -1.54 -22.10
CA VAL A 147 8.92 -0.38 -22.73
C VAL A 147 8.16 -0.86 -23.95
N ASP A 148 6.83 -0.80 -23.87
CA ASP A 148 5.96 -1.06 -25.01
C ASP A 148 6.19 0.02 -26.08
N THR A 149 6.61 -0.43 -27.27
CA THR A 149 7.02 0.45 -28.38
C THR A 149 5.88 0.68 -29.36
N GLU A 150 4.76 -0.05 -29.23
CA GLU A 150 3.62 0.04 -30.13
C GLU A 150 2.53 0.98 -29.55
N ASP A 151 2.21 2.05 -30.28
CA ASP A 151 1.21 3.06 -29.91
C ASP A 151 -0.23 2.55 -30.17
N THR A 152 -0.59 1.39 -29.62
CA THR A 152 -1.87 0.69 -29.89
C THR A 152 -2.86 0.83 -28.73
N ARG A 153 -2.79 1.92 -27.95
CA ARG A 153 -3.56 2.07 -26.71
C ARG A 153 -4.97 2.62 -26.94
N ARG A 154 -5.97 1.74 -26.81
CA ARG A 154 -7.38 2.12 -26.58
C ARG A 154 -7.67 2.19 -25.07
N GLY A 155 -6.99 3.06 -24.33
CA GLY A 155 -7.19 3.22 -22.87
C GLY A 155 -6.12 4.06 -22.14
N HIS A 156 -6.49 4.60 -20.96
CA HIS A 156 -5.76 5.59 -20.14
C HIS A 156 -4.23 5.36 -20.09
N GLY A 157 -3.47 6.40 -20.46
CA GLY A 157 -2.14 6.31 -21.09
C GLY A 157 -0.92 5.82 -20.31
N GLU A 158 -1.02 5.23 -19.12
CA GLU A 158 0.19 4.87 -18.33
C GLU A 158 0.01 3.55 -17.55
N ARG A 159 0.18 2.40 -18.22
CA ARG A 159 0.47 1.12 -17.54
C ARG A 159 1.56 0.40 -18.31
N GLN A 160 2.67 0.11 -17.64
CA GLN A 160 3.70 -0.81 -18.14
C GLN A 160 3.27 -2.25 -17.80
N LEU A 161 3.47 -3.18 -18.73
CA LEU A 161 3.18 -4.60 -18.53
C LEU A 161 4.32 -5.25 -17.73
N LEU A 162 3.96 -6.11 -16.78
CA LEU A 162 4.93 -6.96 -16.08
C LEU A 162 5.36 -8.09 -17.02
N ASN A 163 6.65 -8.40 -17.06
CA ASN A 163 7.19 -9.49 -17.88
C ASN A 163 6.77 -10.86 -17.31
N ASP A 164 6.01 -11.65 -18.08
CA ASP A 164 5.69 -13.06 -17.79
C ASP A 164 6.80 -14.02 -18.24
N LYS A 165 8.07 -13.72 -17.92
CA LYS A 165 9.20 -14.60 -18.29
C LYS A 165 9.84 -15.23 -17.05
N ASN A 166 9.14 -16.20 -16.49
CA ASN A 166 9.75 -17.23 -15.64
C ASN A 166 9.47 -18.60 -16.26
N GLU A 167 10.17 -18.95 -17.33
CA GLU A 167 10.44 -20.37 -17.61
C GLU A 167 11.65 -20.77 -16.75
N THR A 168 11.40 -21.60 -15.76
CA THR A 168 12.43 -22.24 -14.94
C THR A 168 13.19 -23.25 -15.79
N ASP A 169 14.45 -22.96 -16.12
CA ASP A 169 15.39 -23.96 -16.63
C ASP A 169 15.93 -24.80 -15.45
N PRO A 170 15.64 -26.12 -15.37
CA PRO A 170 16.04 -26.95 -14.25
C PRO A 170 17.45 -27.49 -14.48
N GLY A 171 18.46 -26.62 -14.39
CA GLY A 171 19.83 -27.08 -14.60
C GLY A 171 20.89 -26.02 -14.40
N ASN A 172 21.21 -25.71 -13.14
CA ASN A 172 22.60 -25.47 -12.71
C ASN A 172 22.65 -25.30 -11.18
N LEU A 173 23.00 -26.39 -10.50
CA LEU A 173 23.60 -26.37 -9.17
C LEU A 173 25.06 -25.96 -9.34
N GLY A 174 25.43 -24.77 -8.87
CA GLY A 174 26.82 -24.32 -8.94
C GLY A 174 27.04 -22.98 -8.25
N GLU A 175 27.59 -23.09 -7.03
CA GLU A 175 28.43 -22.10 -6.32
C GLU A 175 27.74 -20.89 -5.65
N SER A 176 27.73 -20.95 -4.32
CA SER A 176 27.41 -19.84 -3.40
C SER A 176 28.60 -18.86 -3.36
N PRO A 177 28.39 -17.55 -3.55
CA PRO A 177 29.40 -16.57 -3.18
C PRO A 177 29.30 -16.27 -1.67
N ASP A 178 30.40 -16.46 -0.95
CA ASP A 178 30.53 -16.09 0.46
C ASP A 178 30.36 -14.57 0.67
N PRO A 179 29.70 -14.11 1.75
CA PRO A 179 29.57 -12.69 2.04
C PRO A 179 30.86 -12.11 2.63
N VAL A 180 31.55 -11.27 1.86
CA VAL A 180 32.62 -10.39 2.35
C VAL A 180 31.99 -9.24 3.15
N TYR A 181 32.06 -9.31 4.47
CA TYR A 181 31.79 -8.17 5.34
C TYR A 181 33.01 -7.23 5.34
N GLN A 182 32.88 -6.04 4.75
CA GLN A 182 33.75 -4.91 5.10
C GLN A 182 33.09 -4.10 6.22
N SER A 183 33.67 -4.20 7.40
CA SER A 183 33.41 -3.32 8.53
C SER A 183 33.99 -1.94 8.21
N VAL A 184 33.13 -0.92 8.20
CA VAL A 184 33.54 0.48 8.32
C VAL A 184 33.15 0.91 9.72
N ASN A 185 34.16 1.09 10.59
CA ASN A 185 34.01 1.71 11.90
C ASN A 185 34.44 3.19 11.81
N PRO A 186 33.90 4.06 12.68
CA PRO A 186 33.81 5.52 12.50
C PRO A 186 35.15 6.27 12.47
#